data_AF-A0A9D8BSB6-F1
#
_entry.id   AF-A0A9D8BSB6-F1
#
_cell.length_a   1.000
_cell.length_b   1.000
_cell.length_c   1.000
_cell.angle_alpha   90.00
_cell.angle_beta   90.00
_cell.angle_gamma   90.00
#
_symmetry.space_group_name_H-M   'P 1'
#
loop_
_entity.id
_entity.type
_entity.pdbx_description
1 polymer ?
#
loop_
_entity_poly.entity_id
_entity_poly.type
_entity_poly.pdbx_seq_one_letter_code
_entity_poly.pdbx_strand_id
1 'polypeptide(L)'
;MRPLGLLAVVALVVLAGGCALYSNDRAWVWDSDYEMVRDLYDRCGSINVVERVLRERQWTSAQVREVRYRLMQDYSLDEKGVPRAIERPRRVGSRPQPPSIKLGTATDRSFALPSGSPVR
;
A
#
# COMPACT_ATOMS: atom_id res chain seq x y z
N MET A 1 -3.90 14.96 -61.61
CA MET A 1 -4.48 14.11 -60.55
C MET A 1 -4.72 14.99 -59.33
N ARG A 2 -5.96 15.13 -58.87
CA ARG A 2 -6.38 16.22 -57.96
C ARG A 2 -5.95 15.92 -56.51
N PRO A 3 -5.13 16.76 -55.87
CA PRO A 3 -4.58 16.52 -54.51
C PRO A 3 -5.65 16.51 -53.40
N LEU A 4 -6.87 16.96 -53.71
CA LEU A 4 -8.01 16.96 -52.80
C LEU A 4 -8.45 15.54 -52.38
N GLY A 5 -8.28 14.53 -53.24
CA GLY A 5 -8.68 13.15 -52.91
C GLY A 5 -7.78 12.52 -51.85
N LEU A 6 -6.50 12.88 -51.81
CA LEU A 6 -5.51 12.33 -50.88
C LEU A 6 -5.73 12.86 -49.45
N LEU A 7 -6.10 14.14 -49.33
CA LEU A 7 -6.41 14.76 -48.02
C LEU A 7 -7.68 14.17 -47.39
N ALA A 8 -8.70 13.85 -48.19
CA ALA A 8 -9.93 13.24 -47.69
C ALA A 8 -9.70 11.84 -47.09
N VAL A 9 -8.81 11.04 -47.71
CA VAL A 9 -8.47 9.70 -47.21
C VAL A 9 -7.68 9.77 -45.90
N VAL A 10 -6.72 10.70 -45.78
CA VAL A 10 -5.95 10.88 -44.55
C VAL A 10 -6.84 11.33 -43.39
N ALA A 11 -7.78 12.26 -43.63
CA ALA A 11 -8.73 12.70 -42.60
C ALA A 11 -9.61 11.55 -42.10
N LEU A 12 -10.06 10.67 -43.00
CA LEU A 12 -10.92 9.53 -42.66
C LEU A 12 -10.17 8.45 -41.87
N VAL A 13 -8.88 8.23 -42.17
CA VAL A 13 -8.02 7.30 -41.41
C VAL A 13 -7.71 7.83 -40.01
N VAL A 14 -7.48 9.13 -39.85
CA VAL A 14 -7.22 9.75 -38.52
C VAL A 14 -8.48 9.74 -37.64
N LEU A 15 -9.66 10.01 -38.22
CA LEU A 15 -10.93 9.94 -37.48
C LEU A 15 -11.30 8.51 -37.08
N ALA A 16 -11.08 7.52 -37.96
CA ALA A 16 -11.33 6.12 -37.63
C ALA A 16 -10.34 5.57 -36.58
N GLY A 17 -9.08 6.00 -36.59
CA GLY A 17 -8.07 5.61 -35.60
C GLY A 17 -8.31 6.20 -34.20
N GLY A 18 -8.89 7.40 -34.13
CA GLY A 18 -9.18 8.08 -32.85
C GLY A 18 -10.31 7.44 -32.03
N CYS A 19 -11.29 6.79 -32.67
CA CYS A 19 -12.42 6.18 -31.98
C CYS A 19 -12.12 4.78 -31.40
N ALA A 20 -11.09 4.08 -31.87
CA ALA A 20 -10.74 2.74 -31.36
C ALA A 20 -10.00 2.77 -30.01
N LEU A 21 -9.38 3.91 -29.66
CA LEU A 21 -8.61 4.10 -28.43
C LEU A 21 -9.48 4.34 -27.17
N TYR A 22 -10.79 4.53 -27.34
CA TYR A 22 -11.75 4.69 -26.24
C TYR A 22 -12.43 3.36 -25.87
N SER A 23 -11.75 2.24 -26.11
CA SER A 23 -12.25 0.91 -25.76
C SER A 23 -11.84 0.54 -24.32
N ASN A 24 -12.77 0.82 -23.42
CA ASN A 24 -13.03 0.06 -22.20
C ASN A 24 -11.97 0.14 -21.08
N ASP A 25 -11.90 1.30 -20.41
CA ASP A 25 -11.09 1.50 -19.18
C ASP A 25 -11.62 0.73 -17.95
N ARG A 26 -12.78 0.07 -18.04
CA ARG A 26 -13.42 -0.69 -16.97
C ARG A 26 -13.21 -2.18 -17.20
N ALA A 27 -12.15 -2.73 -16.60
CA ALA A 27 -11.99 -4.16 -16.48
C ALA A 27 -12.44 -4.61 -15.10
N TRP A 28 -13.41 -5.52 -15.08
CA TRP A 28 -13.83 -6.17 -13.84
C TRP A 28 -12.84 -7.29 -13.50
N VAL A 29 -12.56 -7.43 -12.20
CA VAL A 29 -11.75 -8.52 -11.65
C VAL A 29 -12.67 -9.38 -10.80
N TRP A 30 -12.65 -10.69 -11.04
CA TRP A 30 -13.44 -11.65 -10.28
C TRP A 30 -12.93 -11.74 -8.85
N ASP A 31 -13.83 -12.05 -7.92
CA ASP A 31 -13.47 -12.11 -6.51
C ASP A 31 -12.43 -13.21 -6.21
N SER A 32 -12.47 -14.34 -6.94
CA SER A 32 -11.45 -15.39 -6.84
C SER A 32 -10.06 -14.91 -7.24
N ASP A 33 -9.97 -14.09 -8.30
CA ASP A 33 -8.70 -13.53 -8.74
C ASP A 33 -8.23 -12.46 -7.74
N TYR A 34 -9.16 -11.70 -7.18
CA TYR A 34 -8.86 -10.70 -6.16
C TYR A 34 -8.37 -11.32 -4.85
N GLU A 35 -8.90 -12.47 -4.41
CA GLU A 35 -8.40 -13.21 -3.25
C GLU A 35 -6.93 -13.59 -3.41
N MET A 36 -6.53 -14.08 -4.59
CA MET A 36 -5.12 -14.35 -4.88
C MET A 36 -4.25 -13.10 -4.73
N VAL A 37 -4.75 -11.94 -5.19
CA VAL A 37 -4.01 -10.68 -5.05
C VAL A 37 -3.91 -10.24 -3.61
N ARG A 38 -4.99 -10.38 -2.85
CA ARG A 38 -5.01 -10.07 -1.42
C ARG A 38 -3.97 -10.91 -0.66
N ASP A 39 -3.93 -12.20 -0.92
CA ASP A 39 -2.92 -13.12 -0.40
C ASP A 39 -1.49 -12.69 -0.76
N LEU A 40 -1.28 -12.21 -1.99
CA LEU A 40 0.02 -11.70 -2.43
C LEU A 40 0.40 -10.43 -1.67
N TYR A 41 -0.54 -9.50 -1.46
CA TYR A 41 -0.34 -8.29 -0.70
C TYR A 41 -0.04 -8.59 0.77
N ASP A 42 -0.79 -9.49 1.40
CA ASP A 42 -0.57 -9.89 2.80
C ASP A 42 0.84 -10.46 3.04
N ARG A 43 1.42 -11.12 2.03
CA ARG A 43 2.78 -11.65 2.10
C ARG A 43 3.87 -10.60 1.86
N CYS A 44 3.66 -9.66 0.93
CA CYS A 44 4.69 -8.71 0.52
C CYS A 44 4.60 -7.33 1.19
N GLY A 45 3.42 -6.96 1.69
CA GLY A 45 3.11 -5.68 2.31
C GLY A 45 3.28 -4.46 1.40
N SER A 46 3.40 -4.65 0.08
CA SER A 46 3.73 -3.56 -0.85
C SER A 46 2.93 -3.63 -2.15
N ILE A 47 2.14 -2.59 -2.41
CA ILE A 47 1.32 -2.50 -3.62
C ILE A 47 2.18 -2.46 -4.90
N ASN A 48 3.36 -1.85 -4.84
CA ASN A 48 4.27 -1.75 -5.98
C ASN A 48 4.80 -3.12 -6.40
N VAL A 49 5.03 -4.01 -5.43
CA VAL A 49 5.45 -5.40 -5.69
C VAL A 49 4.29 -6.17 -6.31
N VAL A 50 3.07 -6.03 -5.77
CA VAL A 50 1.86 -6.64 -6.35
C VAL A 50 1.68 -6.21 -7.81
N GLU A 51 1.72 -4.90 -8.11
CA GLU A 51 1.55 -4.40 -9.48
C GLU A 51 2.60 -4.97 -10.44
N ARG A 52 3.86 -5.07 -10.01
CA ARG A 52 4.92 -5.66 -10.83
C ARG A 52 4.62 -7.12 -11.16
N VAL A 53 4.26 -7.91 -10.16
CA VAL A 53 3.92 -9.34 -10.33
C VAL A 53 2.70 -9.52 -11.24
N LEU A 54 1.67 -8.67 -11.11
CA LEU A 54 0.50 -8.74 -11.99
C LEU A 54 0.84 -8.42 -13.45
N ARG A 55 1.70 -7.42 -13.68
CA ARG A 55 2.20 -7.12 -15.03
C ARG A 55 3.03 -8.26 -15.62
N GLU A 56 3.87 -8.90 -14.83
CA GLU A 56 4.63 -10.09 -15.24
C GLU A 56 3.69 -11.23 -15.64
N ARG A 57 2.55 -11.36 -14.95
CA ARG A 57 1.45 -12.30 -15.28
C ARG A 57 0.55 -11.83 -16.42
N GLN A 58 0.93 -10.80 -17.18
CA GLN A 58 0.18 -10.28 -18.33
C GLN A 58 -1.22 -9.74 -17.99
N TRP A 59 -1.42 -9.28 -16.76
CA TRP A 59 -2.65 -8.57 -16.42
C TRP A 59 -2.72 -7.24 -17.16
N THR A 60 -3.93 -6.88 -17.59
CA THR A 60 -4.15 -5.61 -18.29
C THR A 60 -4.02 -4.44 -17.33
N SER A 61 -3.65 -3.26 -17.85
CA SER A 61 -3.54 -2.04 -17.02
C SER A 61 -4.86 -1.68 -16.33
N ALA A 62 -6.00 -1.97 -16.96
CA ALA A 62 -7.32 -1.74 -16.37
C ALA A 62 -7.56 -2.64 -15.15
N GLN A 63 -7.23 -3.94 -15.25
CA GLN A 63 -7.35 -4.87 -14.12
C GLN A 63 -6.41 -4.50 -12.96
N VAL A 64 -5.17 -4.08 -13.28
CA VAL A 64 -4.21 -3.64 -12.26
C VAL A 64 -4.73 -2.42 -11.51
N ARG A 65 -5.37 -1.45 -12.20
CA ARG A 65 -5.99 -0.28 -11.54
C ARG A 65 -7.17 -0.66 -10.66
N GLU A 66 -8.02 -1.57 -11.11
CA GLU A 66 -9.16 -2.06 -10.32
C GLU A 66 -8.68 -2.75 -9.03
N VAL A 67 -7.70 -3.65 -9.15
CA VAL A 67 -7.08 -4.32 -7.99
C VAL A 67 -6.44 -3.30 -7.05
N ARG A 68 -5.70 -2.33 -7.58
CA ARG A 68 -5.08 -1.26 -6.77
C ARG A 68 -6.14 -0.51 -5.99
N TYR A 69 -7.24 -0.14 -6.65
CA TYR A 69 -8.36 0.56 -6.03
C TYR A 69 -8.97 -0.26 -4.88
N ARG A 70 -9.29 -1.54 -5.11
CA ARG A 70 -9.85 -2.42 -4.07
C ARG A 70 -8.89 -2.61 -2.89
N LEU A 71 -7.59 -2.85 -3.14
CA LEU A 71 -6.58 -2.95 -2.07
C LEU A 71 -6.48 -1.66 -1.25
N MET A 72 -6.53 -0.50 -1.92
CA MET A 72 -6.53 0.79 -1.22
C MET A 72 -7.74 0.95 -0.31
N GLN A 73 -8.92 0.44 -0.71
CA GLN A 73 -10.12 0.45 0.12
C GLN A 73 -10.00 -0.52 1.30
N ASP A 74 -9.68 -1.79 1.03
CA ASP A 74 -9.65 -2.85 2.04
C ASP A 74 -8.63 -2.59 3.14
N TYR A 75 -7.45 -2.07 2.78
CA TYR A 75 -6.35 -1.80 3.71
C TYR A 75 -6.26 -0.32 4.11
N SER A 76 -7.21 0.53 3.68
CA SER A 76 -7.22 1.97 3.93
C SER A 76 -5.87 2.63 3.60
N LEU A 77 -5.32 2.32 2.43
CA LEU A 77 -4.00 2.81 2.01
C LEU A 77 -4.07 4.28 1.57
N ASP A 78 -2.94 4.99 1.68
CA ASP A 78 -2.76 6.29 1.07
C ASP A 78 -2.49 6.16 -0.45
N GLU A 79 -2.36 7.30 -1.15
CA GLU A 79 -2.07 7.31 -2.59
C GLU A 79 -0.75 6.61 -2.95
N LYS A 80 0.16 6.48 -1.99
CA LYS A 80 1.46 5.83 -2.11
C LYS A 80 1.40 4.34 -1.79
N GLY A 81 0.25 3.80 -1.40
CA GLY A 81 0.08 2.40 -1.01
C GLY A 81 0.58 2.08 0.38
N VAL A 82 0.79 3.09 1.22
CA VAL A 82 1.18 2.94 2.63
C VAL A 82 -0.11 2.88 3.45
N PRO A 83 -0.24 1.93 4.40
CA PRO A 83 -1.38 1.91 5.32
C PRO A 83 -1.50 3.28 5.97
N ARG A 84 -2.66 3.94 5.81
CA ARG A 84 -2.93 5.13 6.60
C ARG A 84 -2.91 4.64 8.03
N ALA A 85 -1.90 5.04 8.79
CA ALA A 85 -1.94 4.87 10.22
C ALA A 85 -3.28 5.46 10.63
N ILE A 86 -4.20 4.60 11.11
CA ILE A 86 -5.39 5.07 11.82
C ILE A 86 -4.84 6.16 12.70
N GLU A 87 -5.32 7.39 12.53
CA GLU A 87 -5.07 8.47 13.48
C GLU A 87 -5.65 7.95 14.79
N ARG A 88 -4.89 7.12 15.50
CA ARG A 88 -5.11 6.85 16.90
C ARG A 88 -5.05 8.26 17.45
N PRO A 89 -6.15 8.80 18.00
CA PRO A 89 -6.19 10.17 18.45
C PRO A 89 -4.90 10.39 19.22
N ARG A 90 -4.04 11.25 18.66
CA ARG A 90 -2.72 11.55 19.19
C ARG A 90 -2.97 11.78 20.66
N ARG A 91 -2.46 10.91 21.57
CA ARG A 91 -2.82 10.96 23.00
C ARG A 91 -2.81 12.43 23.43
N VAL A 92 -4.01 13.01 23.57
CA VAL A 92 -4.14 14.42 23.93
C VAL A 92 -3.76 14.45 25.40
N GLY A 93 -2.51 14.81 25.65
CA GLY A 93 -1.93 14.85 26.98
C GLY A 93 -0.85 13.81 27.20
N SER A 94 0.39 14.15 26.84
CA SER A 94 1.41 14.20 27.89
C SER A 94 0.91 15.18 28.96
N ARG A 95 0.09 14.68 29.89
CA ARG A 95 -0.17 15.38 31.14
C ARG A 95 1.21 15.71 31.73
N PRO A 96 1.53 16.97 32.09
CA PRO A 96 2.72 17.24 32.88
C PRO A 96 2.63 16.34 34.10
N GLN A 97 3.63 15.45 34.23
CA GLN A 97 3.78 14.59 35.39
C GLN A 97 3.84 15.52 36.61
N PRO A 98 2.89 15.44 37.56
CA PRO A 98 2.99 16.24 38.76
C PRO A 98 4.33 15.93 39.44
N PRO A 99 5.01 16.94 40.02
CA PRO A 99 6.30 16.73 40.65
C PRO A 99 6.17 15.58 41.65
N SER A 100 6.98 14.55 41.46
CA SER A 100 7.06 13.42 42.36
C SER A 100 7.45 13.94 43.74
N ILE A 101 6.49 13.96 44.66
CA ILE A 101 6.77 14.11 46.08
C ILE A 101 7.58 12.87 46.44
N LYS A 102 8.91 13.05 46.51
CA LYS A 102 9.82 12.08 47.11
C LYS A 102 9.49 12.03 48.61
N LEU A 103 8.52 11.18 48.96
CA LEU A 103 8.32 10.79 50.35
C LEU A 103 9.36 9.70 50.66
N GLY A 104 10.45 10.13 51.28
CA GLY A 104 11.53 9.25 51.69
C GLY A 104 11.09 8.31 52.81
N THR A 105 11.38 7.03 52.61
CA THR A 105 11.76 6.03 53.63
C THR A 105 12.66 5.06 52.87
N ALA A 106 13.98 5.11 53.07
CA ALA A 106 14.73 4.14 53.88
C ALA A 106 14.45 2.69 53.40
N THR A 107 15.40 1.87 52.96
CA THR A 107 16.76 1.67 53.46
C THR A 107 17.56 0.92 52.38
N ASP A 108 18.81 1.33 52.24
CA ASP A 108 19.85 0.65 51.48
C ASP A 108 20.00 -0.81 51.96
N ARG A 109 19.64 -1.78 51.11
CA ARG A 109 20.00 -3.19 51.30
C ARG A 109 20.82 -3.64 50.11
N SER A 110 22.11 -3.31 50.18
CA SER A 110 23.18 -4.00 49.49
C SER A 110 23.12 -5.50 49.80
N PHE A 111 22.57 -6.29 48.88
CA PHE A 111 22.78 -7.73 48.88
C PHE A 111 24.10 -8.02 48.17
N ALA A 112 25.15 -8.22 48.97
CA ALA A 112 26.39 -8.82 48.50
C ALA A 112 26.13 -10.30 48.17
N LEU A 113 26.30 -10.68 46.90
CA LEU A 113 26.35 -12.06 46.47
C LEU A 113 27.71 -12.67 46.86
N PRO A 114 27.77 -13.77 47.62
CA PRO A 114 29.02 -14.47 47.85
C PRO A 114 29.48 -15.19 46.58
N SER A 115 30.69 -14.82 46.16
CA SER A 115 31.56 -15.54 45.24
C SER A 115 31.72 -17.00 45.69
N GLY A 116 31.16 -17.93 44.92
CA GLY A 116 31.38 -19.37 45.05
C GLY A 116 32.28 -19.86 43.92
N SER A 117 33.50 -20.23 44.29
CA SER A 117 34.56 -20.75 43.42
C SER A 117 34.24 -22.14 42.84
N PRO A 118 34.86 -22.53 41.70
CA PRO A 118 34.66 -23.84 41.10
C PRO A 118 35.43 -24.92 41.85
N VAL A 119 34.81 -26.09 42.05
CA VAL A 119 35.48 -27.30 42.52
C VAL A 119 35.49 -28.31 41.36
N ARG A 120 36.73 -28.57 40.91
CA ARG A 120 37.30 -29.67 40.12
C ARG A 120 36.38 -30.55 39.27
#